data_AF-A0A7J9LS91-F1
#
_entry.id   AF-A0A7J9LS91-F1
#
_cell.length_a   1.000
_cell.length_b   1.000
_cell.length_c   1.000
_cell.angle_alpha   90.00
_cell.angle_beta   90.00
_cell.angle_gamma   90.00
#
_symmetry.space_group_name_H-M   'P 1'
#
loop_
_entity.id
_entity.type
_entity.pdbx_description
1 polymer ?
#
loop_
_entity_poly.entity_id
_entity_poly.type
_entity_poly.pdbx_seq_one_letter_code
_entity_poly.pdbx_strand_id
1 'polypeptide(L)'
;MKTVREKGGLFSESQRIKYTIETRTQGIPDVRTYLLTLKEIRSKRGLTDELGAEAMMMGALDKVEKEIKKPLMRDDKKSMALLTAEFDKINKKLGIRKEDLPKYEEQLELKIAKAQLEELKKDAIEAMETQKKREEFKDEAMPDVKSLDIRNFI
;
A
#
# COMPACT_ATOMS: atom_id res chain seq x y z
N MET A 1 3.51 -19.28 3.07
CA MET A 1 4.84 -19.29 2.40
C MET A 1 5.36 -17.87 2.46
N LYS A 2 6.58 -17.62 2.98
CA LYS A 2 7.14 -16.27 2.97
C LYS A 2 7.55 -15.87 1.55
N THR A 3 7.20 -14.66 1.11
CA THR A 3 7.56 -14.19 -0.24
C THR A 3 9.08 -14.00 -0.34
N VAL A 4 9.64 -14.02 -1.56
CA VAL A 4 11.09 -13.79 -1.78
C VAL A 4 11.54 -12.46 -1.16
N ARG A 5 10.65 -11.45 -1.17
CA ARG A 5 10.83 -10.14 -0.53
C ARG A 5 10.96 -10.24 0.99
N GLU A 6 10.09 -10.99 1.65
CA GLU A 6 10.16 -11.22 3.10
C GLU A 6 11.42 -12.00 3.52
N LYS A 7 11.89 -12.93 2.67
CA LYS A 7 13.17 -13.63 2.90
C LYS A 7 14.37 -12.70 2.79
N GLY A 8 14.28 -11.64 1.97
CA GLY A 8 15.31 -10.61 1.83
C GLY A 8 15.22 -9.48 2.88
N GLY A 9 14.32 -9.57 3.86
CA GLY A 9 14.14 -8.53 4.88
C GLY A 9 13.56 -7.20 4.35
N LEU A 10 12.98 -7.21 3.14
CA LEU A 10 12.40 -6.02 2.52
C LEU A 10 10.94 -5.85 2.98
N PHE A 11 10.55 -4.62 3.28
CA PHE A 11 9.18 -4.30 3.67
C PHE A 11 8.17 -4.59 2.56
N SER A 12 7.00 -5.14 2.94
CA SER A 12 5.80 -5.14 2.11
C SER A 12 5.34 -3.71 1.83
N GLU A 13 4.50 -3.50 0.81
CA GLU A 13 3.94 -2.17 0.57
C GLU A 13 3.02 -1.74 1.71
N SER A 14 2.27 -2.66 2.33
CA SER A 14 1.47 -2.35 3.52
C SER A 14 2.35 -1.84 4.67
N GLN A 15 3.50 -2.48 4.90
CA GLN A 15 4.48 -2.03 5.90
C GLN A 15 5.09 -0.67 5.55
N ARG A 16 5.39 -0.40 4.27
CA ARG A 16 5.88 0.92 3.82
C ARG A 16 4.83 2.02 4.00
N ILE A 17 3.56 1.73 3.71
CA ILE A 17 2.43 2.64 3.94
C ILE A 17 2.34 2.95 5.44
N LYS A 18 2.32 1.90 6.28
CA LYS A 18 2.26 2.04 7.74
C LYS A 18 3.41 2.89 8.27
N TYR A 19 4.65 2.57 7.90
CA TYR A 19 5.84 3.32 8.30
C TYR A 19 5.76 4.80 7.90
N THR A 20 5.28 5.09 6.69
CA THR A 20 5.12 6.47 6.22
C THR A 20 4.08 7.23 7.04
N ILE A 21 2.94 6.61 7.35
CA ILE A 21 1.90 7.20 8.19
C ILE A 21 2.45 7.46 9.59
N GLU A 22 3.06 6.47 10.22
CA GLU A 22 3.62 6.58 11.57
C GLU A 22 4.66 7.70 11.65
N THR A 23 5.62 7.73 10.73
CA THR A 23 6.68 8.74 10.70
C THR A 23 6.13 10.16 10.50
N ARG A 24 5.14 10.33 9.61
CA ARG A 24 4.59 11.67 9.30
C ARG A 24 3.56 12.16 10.30
N THR A 25 2.99 11.25 11.10
CA THR A 25 1.99 11.59 12.12
C THR A 25 2.50 11.47 13.54
N GLN A 26 3.80 11.19 13.69
CA GLN A 26 4.48 11.17 14.97
C GLN A 26 4.40 12.55 15.62
N GLY A 27 3.95 12.58 16.88
CA GLY A 27 3.83 13.83 17.64
C GLY A 27 2.57 14.66 17.37
N ILE A 28 1.70 14.26 16.42
CA ILE A 28 0.41 14.92 16.21
C ILE A 28 -0.56 14.45 17.31
N PRO A 29 -1.03 15.33 18.20
CA PRO A 29 -1.82 14.91 19.36
C PRO A 29 -3.33 14.91 19.09
N ASP A 30 -3.83 15.79 18.20
CA ASP A 30 -5.25 15.91 17.87
C ASP A 30 -5.62 15.11 16.61
N VAL A 31 -6.87 14.68 16.54
CA VAL A 31 -7.37 13.82 15.45
C VAL A 31 -7.57 14.61 14.16
N ARG A 32 -7.94 15.89 14.24
CA ARG A 32 -8.20 16.72 13.07
C ARG A 32 -6.95 16.87 12.22
N THR A 33 -5.87 17.30 12.85
CA THR A 33 -4.56 17.42 12.21
C THR A 33 -4.09 16.07 11.68
N TYR A 34 -4.30 14.99 12.43
CA TYR A 34 -3.96 13.64 11.99
C TYR A 34 -4.68 13.25 10.68
N LEU A 35 -6.00 13.46 10.59
CA LEU A 35 -6.77 13.16 9.38
C LEU A 35 -6.35 14.03 8.18
N LEU A 36 -6.06 15.31 8.42
CA LEU A 36 -5.55 16.20 7.37
C LEU A 36 -4.17 15.75 6.86
N THR A 37 -3.28 15.31 7.74
CA THR A 37 -1.99 14.73 7.35
C THR A 37 -2.18 13.43 6.57
N LEU A 38 -3.12 12.55 6.94
CA LEU A 38 -3.44 11.36 6.15
C LEU A 38 -3.91 11.72 4.74
N LYS A 39 -4.77 12.73 4.61
CA LYS A 39 -5.21 13.27 3.32
C LYS A 39 -4.03 13.74 2.48
N GLU A 40 -3.10 14.50 3.05
CA GLU A 40 -1.90 14.94 2.33
C GLU A 40 -1.01 13.77 1.87
N ILE A 41 -0.81 12.75 2.72
CA ILE A 41 -0.05 11.55 2.36
C ILE A 41 -0.68 10.87 1.16
N ARG A 42 -2.00 10.73 1.17
CA ARG A 42 -2.79 10.09 0.13
C ARG A 42 -2.74 10.88 -1.18
N SER A 43 -2.97 12.20 -1.13
CA SER A 43 -2.88 13.07 -2.31
C SER A 43 -1.48 13.09 -2.94
N LYS A 44 -0.41 13.13 -2.13
CA LYS A 44 0.98 13.06 -2.63
C LYS A 44 1.31 11.73 -3.32
N ARG A 45 0.53 10.68 -3.06
CA ARG A 45 0.65 9.37 -3.73
C ARG A 45 -0.32 9.21 -4.91
N GLY A 46 -1.04 10.26 -5.30
CA GLY A 46 -2.00 10.22 -6.40
C GLY A 46 -3.26 9.40 -6.10
N LEU A 47 -3.56 9.12 -4.83
CA LEU A 47 -4.74 8.37 -4.40
C LEU A 47 -5.92 9.34 -4.21
N THR A 48 -6.90 9.28 -5.11
CA THR A 48 -8.09 10.15 -5.12
C THR A 48 -9.20 9.62 -4.21
N ASP A 49 -10.04 10.52 -3.65
CA ASP A 49 -11.18 10.11 -2.78
C ASP A 49 -12.44 9.93 -3.62
N GLU A 50 -12.47 8.88 -4.43
CA GLU A 50 -13.58 8.63 -5.35
C GLU A 50 -14.89 8.31 -4.60
N LEU A 51 -14.78 7.80 -3.38
CA LEU A 51 -15.92 7.40 -2.54
C LEU A 51 -16.43 8.53 -1.63
N GLY A 52 -15.75 9.69 -1.60
CA GLY A 52 -16.08 10.79 -0.68
C GLY A 52 -15.90 10.43 0.80
N ALA A 53 -15.05 9.45 1.11
CA ALA A 53 -14.83 8.95 2.45
C ALA A 53 -14.22 10.04 3.37
N GLU A 54 -13.33 10.89 2.85
CA GLU A 54 -12.68 11.95 3.63
C GLU A 54 -13.69 12.99 4.11
N ALA A 55 -14.59 13.42 3.23
CA ALA A 55 -15.63 14.38 3.59
C ALA A 55 -16.56 13.79 4.67
N MET A 56 -16.90 12.50 4.56
CA MET A 56 -17.71 11.81 5.57
C MET A 56 -16.96 11.68 6.90
N MET A 57 -15.67 11.35 6.88
CA MET A 57 -14.84 11.20 8.08
C MET A 57 -14.65 12.54 8.81
N MET A 58 -14.38 13.63 8.07
CA MET A 58 -14.29 14.97 8.65
C MET A 58 -15.64 15.42 9.24
N GLY A 59 -16.74 15.14 8.54
CA GLY A 59 -18.08 15.42 9.07
C GLY A 59 -18.42 14.61 10.32
N ALA A 60 -17.94 13.37 10.45
CA ALA A 60 -18.05 12.57 11.66
C ALA A 60 -17.22 13.17 12.81
N LEU A 61 -15.99 13.61 12.53
CA LEU A 61 -15.16 14.30 13.50
C LEU A 61 -15.83 15.59 14.00
N ASP A 62 -16.39 16.40 13.10
CA ASP A 62 -17.11 17.64 13.46
C ASP A 62 -18.27 17.36 14.43
N LYS A 63 -19.00 16.26 14.25
CA LYS A 63 -20.09 15.86 15.16
C LYS A 63 -19.55 15.51 16.55
N VAL A 64 -18.49 14.71 16.61
CA VAL A 64 -17.88 14.30 17.89
C VAL A 64 -17.30 15.51 18.62
N GLU A 65 -16.57 16.39 17.92
CA GLU A 65 -15.99 17.59 18.52
C GLU A 65 -17.06 18.57 19.03
N LYS A 66 -18.22 18.68 18.35
CA LYS A 66 -19.37 19.44 18.84
C LYS A 66 -19.98 18.84 20.11
N GLU A 67 -20.07 17.52 20.19
CA GLU A 67 -20.61 16.81 21.35
C GLU A 67 -19.70 16.98 22.59
N ILE A 68 -18.38 16.82 22.41
CA ILE A 68 -17.41 16.95 23.50
C ILE A 68 -17.00 18.40 23.78
N LYS A 69 -17.42 19.36 22.93
CA LYS A 69 -17.15 20.81 23.02
C LYS A 69 -15.66 21.17 23.06
N LYS A 70 -14.80 20.32 22.53
CA LYS A 70 -13.35 20.51 22.47
C LYS A 70 -12.77 19.74 21.27
N PRO A 71 -11.55 20.06 20.81
CA PRO A 71 -10.85 19.24 19.83
C PRO A 71 -10.67 17.81 20.35
N LEU A 72 -10.83 16.83 19.45
CA LEU A 72 -10.66 15.43 19.81
C LEU A 72 -9.17 15.07 19.85
N MET A 73 -8.69 14.63 21.02
CA MET A 73 -7.31 14.17 21.21
C MET A 73 -7.20 12.66 20.95
N ARG A 74 -6.08 12.22 20.37
CA ARG A 74 -5.84 10.81 20.01
C ARG A 74 -5.70 9.89 21.22
N ASP A 75 -5.36 10.43 22.39
CA ASP A 75 -5.26 9.71 23.66
C ASP A 75 -6.58 9.66 24.44
N ASP A 76 -7.60 10.42 24.04
CA ASP A 76 -8.95 10.39 24.64
C ASP A 76 -9.72 9.15 24.17
N LYS A 77 -9.46 8.01 24.85
CA LYS A 77 -10.07 6.71 24.54
C LYS A 77 -11.60 6.74 24.50
N LYS A 78 -12.25 7.52 25.36
CA LYS A 78 -13.72 7.58 25.42
C LYS A 78 -14.29 8.28 24.20
N SER A 79 -13.76 9.46 23.88
CA SER A 79 -14.23 10.24 22.74
C SER A 79 -13.81 9.61 21.39
N MET A 80 -12.66 8.90 21.36
CA MET A 80 -12.24 8.10 20.20
C MET A 80 -13.17 6.93 19.89
N ALA A 81 -13.82 6.35 20.90
CA ALA A 81 -14.82 5.31 20.69
C ALA A 81 -16.05 5.86 19.94
N LEU A 82 -16.48 7.09 20.23
CA LEU A 82 -17.57 7.76 19.50
C LEU A 82 -17.21 7.95 18.03
N LEU A 83 -16.00 8.45 17.76
CA LEU A 83 -15.52 8.61 16.38
C LEU A 83 -15.43 7.27 15.64
N THR A 84 -14.91 6.23 16.31
CA THR A 84 -14.80 4.89 15.72
C THR A 84 -16.17 4.34 15.34
N ALA A 85 -17.20 4.55 16.17
CA ALA A 85 -18.56 4.14 15.87
C ALA A 85 -19.14 4.88 14.65
N GLU A 86 -18.86 6.18 14.50
CA GLU A 86 -19.25 6.92 13.29
C GLU A 86 -18.51 6.42 12.04
N PHE A 87 -17.21 6.12 12.16
CA PHE A 87 -16.42 5.55 11.07
C PHE A 87 -16.93 4.16 10.65
N ASP A 88 -17.37 3.32 11.58
CA ASP A 88 -17.95 2.02 11.25
C ASP A 88 -19.28 2.15 10.49
N LYS A 89 -20.10 3.17 10.80
CA LYS A 89 -21.30 3.49 9.99
C LYS A 89 -20.93 3.93 8.58
N ILE A 90 -19.90 4.77 8.44
CA ILE A 90 -19.40 5.23 7.14
C ILE A 90 -18.86 4.04 6.34
N ASN A 91 -18.03 3.20 6.93
CA ASN A 91 -17.48 2.01 6.28
C ASN A 91 -18.59 1.08 5.77
N LYS A 92 -19.62 0.82 6.59
CA LYS A 92 -20.80 0.05 6.16
C LYS A 92 -21.50 0.69 4.95
N LYS A 93 -21.69 2.01 4.96
CA LYS A 93 -22.30 2.76 3.84
C LYS A 93 -21.47 2.66 2.55
N LEU A 94 -20.15 2.67 2.68
CA LEU A 94 -19.22 2.58 1.55
C LEU A 94 -18.93 1.13 1.12
N GLY A 95 -19.52 0.13 1.78
CA GLY A 95 -19.23 -1.28 1.52
C GLY A 95 -17.81 -1.70 1.91
N ILE A 96 -17.13 -0.91 2.75
CA ILE A 96 -15.77 -1.19 3.23
C ILE A 96 -15.86 -2.14 4.43
N ARG A 97 -15.17 -3.28 4.32
CA ARG A 97 -15.07 -4.27 5.38
C ARG A 97 -13.62 -4.39 5.82
N LYS A 98 -13.34 -4.18 7.10
CA LYS A 98 -11.97 -4.26 7.64
C LYS A 98 -11.41 -5.68 7.52
N GLU A 99 -12.30 -6.66 7.52
CA GLU A 99 -12.01 -8.08 7.40
C GLU A 99 -11.44 -8.45 6.02
N ASP A 100 -11.72 -7.65 4.99
CA ASP A 100 -11.18 -7.85 3.65
C ASP A 100 -9.76 -7.28 3.48
N LEU A 101 -9.23 -6.55 4.48
CA LEU A 101 -7.90 -5.93 4.40
C LEU A 101 -6.77 -6.93 4.07
N PRO A 102 -6.67 -8.11 4.72
CA PRO A 102 -5.64 -9.08 4.37
C PRO A 102 -5.70 -9.54 2.91
N LYS A 103 -6.91 -9.68 2.37
CA LYS A 103 -7.12 -10.03 0.96
C LYS A 103 -6.65 -8.92 0.02
N TYR A 104 -6.92 -7.65 0.36
CA TYR A 104 -6.43 -6.52 -0.44
C TYR A 104 -4.90 -6.41 -0.41
N GLU A 105 -4.28 -6.66 0.75
CA GLU A 105 -2.82 -6.71 0.88
C GLU A 105 -2.21 -7.79 0.00
N GLU A 106 -2.75 -9.01 0.05
CA GLU A 106 -2.28 -10.11 -0.80
C GLU A 106 -2.43 -9.79 -2.30
N GLN A 107 -3.57 -9.22 -2.70
CA GLN A 107 -3.80 -8.81 -4.09
C GLN A 107 -2.83 -7.72 -4.54
N LEU A 108 -2.52 -6.75 -3.68
CA LEU A 108 -1.55 -5.70 -3.97
C LEU A 108 -0.15 -6.29 -4.16
N GLU A 109 0.29 -7.13 -3.24
CA GLU A 109 1.60 -7.78 -3.31
C GLU A 109 1.72 -8.66 -4.57
N LEU A 110 0.67 -9.41 -4.91
CA LEU A 110 0.65 -10.23 -6.13
C LEU A 110 0.75 -9.37 -7.39
N LYS A 111 0.04 -8.24 -7.46
CA LYS A 111 0.11 -7.31 -8.59
C LYS A 111 1.51 -6.75 -8.76
N ILE A 112 2.15 -6.37 -7.65
CA ILE A 112 3.51 -5.83 -7.66
C ILE A 112 4.51 -6.91 -8.09
N ALA A 113 4.42 -8.11 -7.53
CA ALA A 113 5.28 -9.22 -7.90
C ALA A 113 5.17 -9.56 -9.40
N LYS A 114 3.95 -9.54 -9.97
CA LYS A 114 3.74 -9.73 -11.40
C LYS A 114 4.37 -8.61 -12.23
N ALA A 115 4.18 -7.36 -11.85
CA ALA A 115 4.77 -6.22 -12.56
C ALA A 115 6.31 -6.29 -12.55
N GLN A 116 6.90 -6.59 -11.39
CA GLN A 116 8.34 -6.78 -11.24
C GLN A 116 8.86 -7.96 -12.08
N LEU A 117 8.11 -9.06 -12.16
CA LEU A 117 8.49 -10.20 -12.99
C LEU A 117 8.46 -9.88 -14.49
N GLU A 118 7.46 -9.11 -14.95
CA GLU A 118 7.40 -8.67 -16.35
C GLU A 118 8.55 -7.72 -16.70
N GLU A 119 8.91 -6.80 -15.79
CA GLU A 119 10.07 -5.92 -15.95
C GLU A 119 11.38 -6.72 -16.02
N LEU A 120 11.61 -7.64 -15.07
CA LEU A 120 12.77 -8.54 -15.09
C LEU A 120 12.85 -9.38 -16.37
N LYS A 121 11.72 -9.89 -16.84
CA LYS A 121 11.66 -10.65 -18.09
C LYS A 121 12.03 -9.77 -19.29
N LYS A 122 11.53 -8.54 -19.33
CA LYS A 122 11.87 -7.57 -20.38
C LYS A 122 13.38 -7.29 -20.38
N ASP A 123 13.95 -6.98 -19.22
CA ASP A 123 15.38 -6.69 -19.08
C ASP A 123 16.24 -7.90 -19.51
N ALA A 124 15.83 -9.11 -19.13
CA ALA A 124 16.51 -10.34 -19.54
C ALA A 124 16.47 -10.53 -21.07
N ILE A 125 15.31 -10.31 -21.71
CA ILE A 125 15.17 -10.41 -23.17
C ILE A 125 16.04 -9.37 -23.86
N GLU A 126 16.03 -8.11 -23.40
CA GLU A 126 16.86 -7.05 -23.96
C GLU A 126 18.36 -7.37 -23.86
N ALA A 127 18.79 -7.93 -22.73
CA ALA A 127 20.17 -8.38 -22.53
C ALA A 127 20.54 -9.53 -23.47
N MET A 128 19.68 -10.55 -23.60
CA MET A 128 19.91 -11.69 -24.50
C MET A 128 19.96 -11.25 -25.98
N GLU A 129 19.02 -10.40 -26.41
CA GLU A 129 19.00 -9.85 -27.78
C GLU A 129 20.24 -9.01 -28.07
N THR A 130 20.75 -8.28 -27.08
CA THR A 130 22.01 -7.53 -27.20
C THR A 130 23.20 -8.47 -27.34
N GLN A 131 23.23 -9.56 -26.56
CA GLN A 131 24.30 -10.55 -26.61
C GLN A 131 24.33 -11.32 -27.94
N LYS A 132 23.16 -11.73 -28.45
CA LYS A 132 23.01 -12.46 -29.72
C LYS A 132 23.55 -11.71 -30.94
N LYS A 133 23.64 -10.38 -30.88
CA LYS A 133 24.19 -9.55 -31.97
C LYS A 133 25.72 -9.63 -32.09
N ARG A 134 26.42 -10.15 -31.08
CA ARG A 134 27.87 -10.32 -31.11
C ARG A 134 28.24 -11.50 -32.01
N GLU A 135 29.28 -11.35 -32.84
CA GLU A 135 29.72 -12.39 -33.79
C GLU A 135 29.98 -13.74 -33.13
N GLU A 136 30.50 -13.72 -31.89
CA GLU A 136 30.83 -14.90 -31.08
C GLU A 136 29.61 -15.78 -30.75
N PHE A 137 28.39 -15.23 -30.81
CA PHE A 137 27.15 -15.88 -30.35
C PHE A 137 26.06 -15.94 -31.43
N LYS A 138 26.39 -15.62 -32.70
CA LYS A 138 25.40 -15.55 -33.79
C LYS A 138 24.71 -16.88 -34.12
N ASP A 139 25.43 -17.98 -33.95
CA ASP A 139 24.94 -19.33 -34.23
C ASP A 139 24.34 -20.03 -33.00
N GLU A 140 24.37 -19.38 -31.83
CA GLU A 140 23.80 -19.93 -30.60
C GLU A 140 22.29 -19.70 -30.51
N ALA A 141 21.57 -20.74 -30.09
CA ALA A 141 20.15 -20.64 -29.81
C ALA A 141 19.91 -19.85 -28.52
N MET A 142 19.04 -18.85 -28.58
CA MET A 142 18.68 -18.07 -27.40
C MET A 142 17.89 -18.95 -26.40
N PRO A 143 18.30 -19.03 -25.12
CA PRO A 143 17.59 -19.82 -24.13
C PRO A 143 16.22 -19.20 -23.79
N ASP A 144 15.26 -20.04 -23.39
CA ASP A 144 13.98 -19.55 -22.87
C ASP A 144 14.17 -18.89 -21.50
N VAL A 145 13.57 -17.72 -21.28
CA VAL A 145 13.74 -16.96 -20.02
C VAL A 145 13.31 -17.78 -18.79
N LYS A 146 12.30 -18.66 -18.91
CA LYS A 146 11.88 -19.49 -17.76
C LYS A 146 12.91 -20.57 -17.43
N SER A 147 13.67 -21.03 -18.42
CA SER A 147 14.77 -21.97 -18.18
C SER A 147 15.89 -21.34 -17.34
N LEU A 148 16.05 -20.02 -17.40
CA LEU A 148 17.06 -19.25 -16.66
C LEU A 148 16.69 -18.96 -15.20
N ASP A 149 15.54 -19.45 -14.72
CA ASP A 149 15.18 -19.30 -13.30
C ASP A 149 16.19 -20.02 -12.42
N ILE A 150 16.80 -19.31 -11.46
CA ILE A 150 17.81 -19.86 -10.56
C ILE A 150 17.34 -21.12 -9.81
N ARG A 151 16.03 -21.28 -9.60
CA ARG A 151 15.45 -22.46 -8.97
C ARG A 151 15.61 -23.74 -9.81
N ASN A 152 15.92 -23.63 -11.10
CA ASN A 152 16.25 -24.78 -11.95
C ASN A 152 17.70 -25.24 -11.78
N PHE A 153 18.54 -24.47 -11.07
CA PHE A 153 19.98 -24.70 -10.92
C PHE A 153 20.42 -24.98 -9.46
N ILE A 154 19.47 -25.04 -8.53
CA ILE A 154 19.66 -25.38 -7.11
C ILE A 154 18.94 -26.69 -6.83
#